data_AF-A0A2R6KFF9-F1
#
_entry.id   AF-A0A2R6KFF9-F1
#
_cell.length_a   1.000
_cell.length_b   1.000
_cell.length_c   1.000
_cell.angle_alpha   90.00
_cell.angle_beta   90.00
_cell.angle_gamma   90.00
#
_symmetry.space_group_name_H-M   'P 1'
#
loop_
_entity.id
_entity.type
_entity.pdbx_description
1 polymer ?
#
loop_
_entity_poly.entity_id
_entity_poly.type
_entity_poly.pdbx_seq_one_letter_code
_entity_poly.pdbx_strand_id
1 'polypeptide(L)'
;MSLNHSVAIAETGELADESNNLTVSERYKAFELYETCKFKEADRQNIVTPDRYRFQVVDKTYAGRNFEENGETVYLENETQIARNIFETWTSNFYSSDVLSWENSNRLGIGIEITQTNEVWVTGNICGSGQTS
;
A
#
# COMPACT_ATOMS: atom_id res chain seq x y z
N MET A 1 1.50 10.31 -5.12
CA MET A 1 2.08 8.99 -5.45
C MET A 1 1.08 7.85 -5.25
N SER A 2 0.65 7.57 -4.02
CA SER A 2 -0.24 6.42 -3.71
C SER A 2 -1.53 6.40 -4.53
N LEU A 3 -2.27 7.52 -4.57
CA LEU A 3 -3.49 7.63 -5.36
C LEU A 3 -3.24 7.36 -6.85
N ASN A 4 -2.14 7.88 -7.41
CA ASN A 4 -1.81 7.64 -8.82
C ASN A 4 -1.51 6.16 -9.11
N HIS A 5 -0.93 5.44 -8.15
CA HIS A 5 -0.73 3.99 -8.26
C HIS A 5 -2.07 3.23 -8.17
N SER A 6 -2.93 3.60 -7.22
CA SER A 6 -4.27 3.00 -7.06
C SER A 6 -5.13 3.15 -8.32
N VAL A 7 -5.09 4.31 -8.96
CA VAL A 7 -5.74 4.55 -10.26
C VAL A 7 -5.15 3.63 -11.33
N ALA A 8 -3.83 3.57 -11.45
CA ALA A 8 -3.18 2.78 -12.50
C ALA A 8 -3.44 1.27 -12.37
N ILE A 9 -3.43 0.72 -11.15
CA ILE A 9 -3.75 -0.71 -10.93
C ILE A 9 -5.24 -1.00 -11.12
N ALA A 10 -6.12 -0.02 -10.88
CA ALA A 10 -7.54 -0.12 -11.21
C ALA A 10 -7.76 -0.16 -12.72
N GLU A 11 -7.02 0.64 -13.48
CA GLU A 11 -7.08 0.65 -14.95
C GLU A 11 -6.61 -0.67 -15.57
N THR A 12 -5.57 -1.30 -15.00
CA THR A 12 -5.08 -2.60 -15.48
C THR A 12 -5.88 -3.79 -14.92
N GLY A 13 -6.60 -3.59 -13.82
CA GLY A 13 -7.36 -4.65 -13.16
C GLY A 13 -6.48 -5.68 -12.43
N GLU A 14 -5.23 -5.34 -12.11
CA GLU A 14 -4.26 -6.25 -11.51
C GLU A 14 -3.56 -5.61 -10.30
N LEU A 15 -3.49 -6.35 -9.19
CA LEU A 15 -2.65 -5.98 -8.05
C LEU A 15 -1.18 -6.18 -8.44
N ALA A 16 -0.52 -5.09 -8.81
CA ALA A 16 0.87 -5.09 -9.24
C ALA A 16 1.71 -4.08 -8.46
N ASP A 17 2.97 -4.41 -8.22
CA ASP A 17 3.93 -3.47 -7.63
C ASP A 17 4.35 -2.39 -8.64
N GLU A 18 4.39 -2.72 -9.92
CA GLU A 18 4.73 -1.81 -11.01
C GLU A 18 3.46 -1.17 -11.60
N SER A 19 3.55 0.10 -11.98
CA SER A 19 2.48 0.78 -12.71
C SER A 19 3.06 1.89 -13.55
N ASN A 20 2.46 2.18 -14.72
CA ASN A 20 2.95 3.22 -15.63
C ASN A 20 4.43 3.04 -16.03
N ASN A 21 4.90 1.79 -16.13
CA ASN A 21 6.30 1.43 -16.34
C ASN A 21 7.27 1.98 -15.28
N LEU A 22 6.79 2.24 -14.06
CA LEU A 22 7.59 2.66 -12.94
C LEU A 22 7.51 1.59 -11.84
N THR A 23 8.68 1.13 -11.40
CA THR A 23 8.86 0.39 -10.15
C THR A 23 8.49 1.24 -8.95
N VAL A 24 8.33 0.59 -7.78
CA VAL A 24 8.07 1.29 -6.51
C VAL A 24 9.12 2.39 -6.28
N SER A 25 10.41 2.05 -6.39
CA SER A 25 11.50 3.00 -6.21
C SER A 25 11.48 4.16 -7.19
N GLU A 26 11.19 3.89 -8.47
CA GLU A 26 11.08 4.94 -9.47
C GLU A 26 9.90 5.88 -9.20
N ARG A 27 8.79 5.37 -8.65
CA ARG A 27 7.71 6.25 -8.16
C ARG A 27 8.17 7.13 -7.00
N TYR A 28 8.90 6.60 -6.02
CA TYR A 28 9.48 7.43 -4.95
C TYR A 28 10.43 8.51 -5.52
N LYS A 29 11.21 8.20 -6.57
CA LYS A 29 12.09 9.16 -7.25
C LYS A 29 11.30 10.22 -8.02
N ALA A 30 10.29 9.80 -8.79
CA ALA A 30 9.45 10.69 -9.61
C ALA A 30 8.63 11.69 -8.78
N PHE A 31 8.27 11.33 -7.54
CA PHE A 31 7.58 12.21 -6.60
C PHE A 31 8.53 12.91 -5.60
N GLU A 32 9.84 12.86 -5.81
CA GLU A 32 10.87 13.48 -4.95
C GLU A 32 10.86 13.00 -3.48
N LEU A 33 10.34 11.78 -3.23
CA LEU A 33 10.22 11.18 -1.90
C LEU A 33 11.35 10.21 -1.56
N TYR A 34 12.14 9.78 -2.55
CA TYR A 34 13.17 8.74 -2.37
C TYR A 34 14.17 9.09 -1.25
N GLU A 35 14.69 10.31 -1.25
CA GLU A 35 15.66 10.75 -0.25
C GLU A 35 15.02 11.04 1.12
N THR A 36 13.75 11.46 1.14
CA THR A 36 13.07 11.90 2.37
C THR A 36 12.37 10.78 3.12
N CYS A 37 12.04 9.68 2.44
CA CYS A 37 11.24 8.58 3.01
C CYS A 37 12.06 7.34 3.37
N LYS A 38 13.36 7.31 3.06
CA LYS A 38 14.27 6.28 3.55
C LYS A 38 14.51 6.44 5.06
N PHE A 39 14.74 5.34 5.75
CA PHE A 39 14.95 5.35 7.20
C PHE A 39 15.94 4.26 7.63
N LYS A 40 16.51 4.42 8.82
CA LYS A 40 17.39 3.42 9.43
C LYS A 40 16.54 2.29 10.01
N GLU A 41 16.98 1.06 9.83
CA GLU A 41 16.38 -0.09 10.51
C GLU A 41 16.60 0.01 12.03
N ALA A 42 15.60 -0.37 12.84
CA ALA A 42 15.75 -0.39 14.30
C ALA A 42 16.89 -1.34 14.71
N ASP A 43 17.73 -0.88 15.63
CA ASP A 43 18.88 -1.64 16.17
C ASP A 43 19.91 -2.15 15.14
N ARG A 44 19.86 -1.66 13.89
CA ARG A 44 20.80 -2.04 12.82
C ARG A 44 21.33 -0.81 12.09
N GLN A 45 22.45 -0.99 11.39
CA GLN A 45 23.07 0.08 10.57
C GLN A 45 22.54 0.11 9.13
N ASN A 46 21.58 -0.74 8.79
CA ASN A 46 21.01 -0.78 7.45
C ASN A 46 20.08 0.40 7.21
N ILE A 47 20.15 0.96 6.01
CA ILE A 47 19.17 1.93 5.52
C ILE A 47 18.13 1.16 4.71
N VAL A 48 16.88 1.25 5.16
CA VAL A 48 15.71 0.72 4.47
C VAL A 48 15.37 1.70 3.35
N THR A 49 15.41 1.21 2.11
CA THR A 49 15.16 1.98 0.89
C THR A 49 14.24 1.22 -0.07
N PRO A 50 13.48 1.93 -0.93
CA PRO A 50 12.55 1.29 -1.85
C PRO A 50 13.24 0.50 -2.99
N ASP A 51 14.56 0.65 -3.15
CA ASP A 51 15.36 -0.16 -4.10
C ASP A 51 15.64 -1.58 -3.59
N ARG A 52 15.60 -1.80 -2.27
CA ARG A 52 16.06 -3.06 -1.63
C ARG A 52 15.00 -3.76 -0.80
N TYR A 53 13.95 -3.04 -0.41
CA TYR A 53 12.91 -3.52 0.49
C TYR A 53 11.54 -3.18 -0.07
N ARG A 54 10.52 -3.91 0.40
CA ARG A 54 9.12 -3.56 0.11
C ARG A 54 8.75 -2.27 0.84
N PHE A 55 8.23 -1.31 0.08
CA PHE A 55 7.88 0.04 0.54
C PHE A 55 6.40 0.37 0.30
N GLN A 56 5.61 -0.65 0.02
CA GLN A 56 4.20 -0.51 -0.25
C GLN A 56 3.41 -1.75 0.09
N VAL A 57 2.12 -1.52 0.32
CA VAL A 57 1.08 -2.54 0.42
C VAL A 57 -0.01 -2.14 -0.58
N VAL A 58 -0.63 -3.13 -1.22
CA VAL A 58 -1.72 -2.92 -2.17
C VAL A 58 -2.86 -3.86 -1.82
N ASP A 59 -4.08 -3.46 -2.09
CA ASP A 59 -5.25 -4.33 -1.92
C ASP A 59 -6.38 -3.96 -2.87
N LYS A 60 -7.29 -4.92 -3.05
CA LYS A 60 -8.54 -4.75 -3.79
C LYS A 60 -9.69 -5.35 -2.98
N THR A 61 -10.72 -4.54 -2.76
CA THR A 61 -12.00 -5.01 -2.21
C THR A 61 -13.16 -4.40 -3.00
N TYR A 62 -14.40 -4.52 -2.50
CA TYR A 62 -15.58 -3.97 -3.16
C TYR A 62 -16.49 -3.21 -2.18
N ALA A 63 -17.13 -2.16 -2.67
CA ALA A 63 -18.09 -1.36 -1.91
C ALA A 63 -19.54 -1.69 -2.28
N GLY A 64 -20.40 -1.94 -1.30
CA GLY A 64 -21.84 -2.02 -1.50
C GLY A 64 -22.31 -3.12 -2.47
N ARG A 65 -21.53 -4.20 -2.62
CA ARG A 65 -21.88 -5.37 -3.44
C ARG A 65 -21.32 -6.65 -2.82
N ASN A 66 -21.94 -7.77 -3.18
CA ASN A 66 -21.45 -9.10 -2.81
C ASN A 66 -20.20 -9.44 -3.63
N PHE A 67 -19.22 -10.05 -2.98
CA PHE A 67 -18.03 -10.65 -3.59
C PHE A 67 -17.58 -11.87 -2.80
N GLU A 68 -16.73 -12.70 -3.41
CA GLU A 68 -16.17 -13.88 -2.76
C GLU A 68 -14.80 -13.55 -2.17
N GLU A 69 -14.62 -13.87 -0.89
CA GLU A 69 -13.36 -13.72 -0.17
C GLU A 69 -13.18 -14.94 0.74
N ASN A 70 -12.04 -15.63 0.63
CA ASN A 70 -11.74 -16.83 1.42
C ASN A 70 -12.81 -17.95 1.34
N GLY A 71 -13.57 -18.00 0.24
CA GLY A 71 -14.66 -18.97 0.03
C GLY A 71 -15.98 -18.61 0.70
N GLU A 72 -16.10 -17.38 1.21
CA GLU A 72 -17.33 -16.83 1.77
C GLU A 72 -17.83 -15.64 0.93
N THR A 73 -19.15 -15.51 0.82
CA THR A 73 -19.77 -14.32 0.24
C THR A 73 -19.74 -13.18 1.27
N VAL A 74 -18.99 -12.13 0.97
CA VAL A 74 -18.82 -10.94 1.81
C VAL A 74 -19.60 -9.75 1.23
N TYR A 75 -20.14 -8.90 2.11
CA TYR A 75 -20.77 -7.64 1.76
C TYR A 75 -20.27 -6.53 2.70
N LEU A 76 -19.72 -5.46 2.12
CA LEU A 76 -19.24 -4.30 2.86
C LEU A 76 -20.19 -3.12 2.64
N GLU A 77 -20.97 -2.80 3.67
CA GLU A 77 -22.07 -1.82 3.65
C GLU A 77 -21.58 -0.37 3.63
N ASN A 78 -20.47 -0.09 4.30
CA ASN A 78 -19.99 1.28 4.52
C ASN A 78 -18.46 1.39 4.56
N GLU A 79 -17.98 2.63 4.52
CA GLU A 79 -16.56 2.99 4.51
C GLU A 79 -15.77 2.39 5.68
N THR A 80 -16.38 2.26 6.86
CA THR A 80 -15.70 1.67 8.03
C THR A 80 -15.46 0.18 7.86
N GLN A 81 -16.43 -0.55 7.29
CA GLN A 81 -16.26 -1.97 6.99
C GLN A 81 -15.22 -2.19 5.88
N ILE A 82 -15.23 -1.34 4.85
CA ILE A 82 -14.22 -1.34 3.78
C ILE A 82 -12.82 -1.13 4.34
N ALA A 83 -12.62 -0.08 5.14
CA ALA A 83 -11.33 0.22 5.76
C ALA A 83 -10.85 -0.92 6.69
N ARG A 84 -11.76 -1.55 7.44
CA ARG A 84 -11.44 -2.70 8.30
C ARG A 84 -11.01 -3.91 7.49
N ASN A 85 -11.73 -4.26 6.44
CA ASN A 85 -11.38 -5.37 5.55
C ASN A 85 -9.97 -5.18 4.96
N ILE A 86 -9.65 -3.99 4.41
CA ILE A 86 -8.30 -3.68 3.90
C ILE A 86 -7.24 -3.82 5.00
N PHE A 87 -7.51 -3.26 6.18
CA PHE A 87 -6.57 -3.33 7.30
C PHE A 87 -6.32 -4.77 7.75
N GLU A 88 -7.37 -5.59 7.85
CA GLU A 88 -7.29 -7.00 8.21
C GLU A 88 -6.54 -7.80 7.15
N THR A 89 -6.78 -7.56 5.86
CA THR A 89 -6.02 -8.18 4.75
C THR A 89 -4.54 -7.83 4.84
N TRP A 90 -4.18 -6.56 5.03
CA TRP A 90 -2.79 -6.14 5.16
C TRP A 90 -2.09 -6.72 6.39
N THR A 91 -2.79 -6.79 7.53
CA THR A 91 -2.19 -7.23 8.80
C THR A 91 -2.16 -8.75 8.96
N SER A 92 -3.02 -9.49 8.27
CA SER A 92 -3.01 -10.96 8.23
C SER A 92 -2.03 -11.53 7.19
N ASN A 93 -1.69 -10.77 6.15
CA ASN A 93 -0.71 -11.17 5.15
C ASN A 93 0.72 -10.94 5.66
N PHE A 94 1.52 -12.01 5.77
CA PHE A 94 2.91 -11.94 6.26
C PHE A 94 3.74 -10.83 5.60
N TYR A 95 3.74 -10.75 4.27
CA TYR A 95 4.54 -9.77 3.55
C TYR A 95 4.04 -8.33 3.72
N SER A 96 2.74 -8.12 3.82
CA SER A 96 2.16 -6.78 4.02
C SER A 96 2.35 -6.32 5.46
N SER A 97 2.17 -7.23 6.43
CA SER A 97 2.43 -6.97 7.84
C SER A 97 3.89 -6.59 8.11
N ASP A 98 4.85 -7.24 7.42
CA ASP A 98 6.27 -6.92 7.52
C ASP A 98 6.55 -5.47 7.12
N VAL A 99 5.99 -5.02 5.99
CA VAL A 99 6.08 -3.63 5.52
C VAL A 99 5.47 -2.64 6.52
N LEU A 100 4.34 -2.99 7.13
CA LEU A 100 3.67 -2.12 8.10
C LEU A 100 4.32 -2.14 9.49
N SER A 101 5.22 -3.08 9.75
CA SER A 101 5.85 -3.28 11.06
C SER A 101 7.16 -2.52 11.26
N TRP A 102 7.67 -1.83 10.22
CA TRP A 102 8.90 -1.05 10.33
C TRP A 102 8.76 0.06 11.37
N GLU A 103 9.44 -0.08 12.50
CA GLU A 103 9.37 0.84 13.65
C GLU A 103 9.69 2.30 13.26
N ASN A 104 10.67 2.49 12.38
CA ASN A 104 11.10 3.81 11.91
C ASN A 104 10.33 4.32 10.68
N SER A 105 9.29 3.59 10.22
CA SER A 105 8.32 4.10 9.26
C SER A 105 7.19 4.82 10.00
N ASN A 106 7.30 6.14 10.12
CA ASN A 106 6.39 6.93 10.96
C ASN A 106 5.25 7.60 10.19
N ARG A 107 5.14 7.35 8.89
CA ARG A 107 4.10 7.89 8.02
C ARG A 107 3.64 6.82 7.03
N LEU A 108 2.34 6.79 6.78
CA LEU A 108 1.73 5.98 5.73
C LEU A 108 0.92 6.91 4.82
N GLY A 109 1.32 7.00 3.55
CA GLY A 109 0.52 7.64 2.51
C GLY A 109 -0.47 6.64 1.94
N ILE A 110 -1.76 6.98 1.94
CA ILE A 110 -2.82 6.11 1.42
C ILE A 110 -3.44 6.75 0.17
N GLY A 111 -3.57 5.96 -0.89
CA GLY A 111 -4.34 6.27 -2.08
C GLY A 111 -5.47 5.27 -2.23
N ILE A 112 -6.65 5.75 -2.60
CA ILE A 112 -7.84 4.92 -2.82
C ILE A 112 -8.46 5.37 -4.14
N GLU A 113 -8.68 4.41 -5.03
CA GLU A 113 -9.49 4.59 -6.24
C GLU A 113 -10.75 3.73 -6.11
N ILE A 114 -11.91 4.32 -6.43
CA ILE A 114 -13.20 3.61 -6.43
C ILE A 114 -13.77 3.66 -7.84
N THR A 115 -13.89 2.49 -8.48
CA THR A 115 -14.38 2.40 -9.86
C THR A 115 -15.90 2.44 -9.95
N GLN A 116 -16.43 2.62 -11.16
CA GLN A 116 -17.88 2.60 -11.42
C GLN A 116 -18.55 1.25 -11.12
N THR A 117 -17.77 0.16 -11.04
CA THR A 117 -18.25 -1.19 -10.69
C THR A 117 -18.11 -1.49 -9.19
N ASN A 118 -17.88 -0.44 -8.41
CA ASN A 118 -17.64 -0.44 -6.97
C ASN A 118 -16.43 -1.27 -6.54
N GLU A 119 -15.40 -1.37 -7.38
CA GLU A 119 -14.11 -1.90 -6.93
C GLU A 119 -13.37 -0.82 -6.16
N VAL A 120 -12.76 -1.20 -5.04
CA VAL A 120 -11.96 -0.33 -4.20
C VAL A 120 -10.52 -0.79 -4.30
N TRP A 121 -9.68 0.01 -4.94
CA TRP A 121 -8.27 -0.25 -5.16
C TRP A 121 -7.44 0.64 -4.25
N VAL A 122 -6.55 0.05 -3.45
CA VAL A 122 -5.84 0.77 -2.41
C VAL A 122 -4.35 0.56 -2.52
N THR A 123 -3.60 1.63 -2.33
CA THR A 123 -2.15 1.61 -2.17
C THR A 123 -1.77 2.33 -0.88
N GLY A 124 -1.03 1.64 -0.01
CA GLY A 124 -0.34 2.22 1.13
C GLY A 124 1.16 2.32 0.84
N ASN A 125 1.77 3.48 1.07
CA ASN A 125 3.20 3.71 0.92
C ASN A 125 3.81 4.18 2.23
N ILE A 126 4.79 3.43 2.75
CA ILE A 126 5.46 3.77 4.00
C ILE A 126 6.52 4.85 3.79
N CYS A 127 6.67 5.73 4.76
CA CYS A 127 7.69 6.77 4.74
C CYS A 127 8.22 6.94 6.17
N GLY A 128 9.54 6.84 6.33
CA GLY A 128 10.19 7.18 7.58
C GLY A 128 10.89 8.52 7.44
N SER A 129 10.65 9.46 8.35
CA SER A 129 11.54 10.61 8.51
C SER A 129 12.78 10.15 9.27
N GLY A 130 13.81 9.69 8.55
CA GLY A 130 14.95 8.97 9.11
C GLY A 130 15.47 9.54 10.44
N GLN A 131 15.57 8.70 11.47
CA GLN A 131 16.44 9.01 12.60
C GLN A 131 17.89 8.95 12.10
N THR A 132 18.50 10.13 12.01
CA THR A 132 19.89 10.35 11.60
C THR A 132 20.83 10.44 12.81
N SER A 133 20.49 9.78 13.91
CA SER A 133 21.36 9.68 15.10
C SER A 133 22.05 8.32 15.20
#